data_AF-A0A1E5VD98-F1
#
_entry.id   AF-A0A1E5VD98-F1
#
_cell.length_a   1.000
_cell.length_b   1.000
_cell.length_c   1.000
_cell.angle_alpha   90.00
_cell.angle_beta   90.00
_cell.angle_gamma   90.00
#
_symmetry.space_group_name_H-M   'P 1'
#
loop_
_entity.id
_entity.type
_entity.pdbx_description
1 polymer ?
#
loop_
_entity_poly.entity_id
_entity_poly.type
_entity_poly.pdbx_seq_one_letter_code
_entity_poly.pdbx_strand_id
1 'polypeptide(L)' 'LLPHHALLTSPTVVGFADGIGIIFVGTEFGVFSINLKSQQATNVYEDNHCNVLPYMSFYTPGMALLGLTR' A
#
# COMPACT_ATOMS: atom_id res chain seq x y z
N LEU A 1 0.28 10.80 10.14
CA LEU A 1 1.06 9.96 11.08
C LEU A 1 0.07 9.13 11.88
N LEU A 2 0.38 7.86 12.14
CA LEU A 2 -0.54 6.91 12.77
C LEU A 2 -0.87 7.29 14.23
N PRO A 3 -2.06 6.93 14.74
CA PRO A 3 -2.39 7.10 16.15
C PRO A 3 -1.36 6.40 17.05
N HIS A 4 -1.02 6.99 18.21
CA HIS A 4 -0.04 6.42 19.14
C HIS A 4 -0.37 4.99 19.58
N HIS A 5 -1.66 4.68 19.76
CA HIS A 5 -2.11 3.33 20.12
C HIS A 5 -1.93 2.34 18.96
N ALA A 6 -2.00 2.79 17.71
CA ALA A 6 -1.82 1.92 16.54
C ALA A 6 -0.37 1.43 16.37
N LEU A 7 0.57 1.98 17.15
CA LEU A 7 1.98 1.57 17.22
C LEU A 7 2.28 0.67 18.43
N LEU A 8 1.27 0.28 19.22
CA LEU A 8 1.45 -0.65 20.35
C LEU A 8 1.96 -2.02 19.89
N THR A 9 1.71 -2.36 18.63
CA THR A 9 2.37 -3.43 17.88
C THR A 9 3.16 -2.86 16.72
N SER A 10 4.18 -3.60 16.26
CA SER A 10 4.97 -3.18 15.11
C SER A 10 4.09 -3.12 13.86
N PRO A 11 3.83 -1.92 13.30
CA PRO A 11 3.02 -1.79 12.10
C PRO A 11 3.70 -2.50 10.92
N THR A 12 2.91 -3.12 10.05
CA THR A 12 3.42 -3.83 8.87
C THR A 12 2.92 -3.18 7.59
N VAL A 13 3.79 -2.99 6.60
CA VAL A 13 3.37 -2.50 5.29
C VAL A 13 2.71 -3.66 4.54
N VAL A 14 1.43 -3.51 4.22
CA VAL A 14 0.61 -4.55 3.57
C VAL A 14 0.37 -4.28 2.08
N GLY A 15 0.73 -3.09 1.59
CA GLY A 15 0.63 -2.74 0.17
C GLY A 15 1.04 -1.30 -0.12
N PHE A 16 1.16 -0.96 -1.41
CA PHE A 16 1.43 0.40 -1.87
C PHE A 16 0.75 0.67 -3.22
N ALA A 17 0.39 1.93 -3.45
CA ALA A 17 -0.15 2.44 -4.71
C ALA A 17 0.81 3.49 -5.27
N ASP A 18 1.74 3.04 -6.11
CA ASP A 18 2.88 3.81 -6.61
C ASP A 18 2.47 5.12 -7.31
N GLY A 19 1.51 5.04 -8.24
CA GLY A 19 1.09 6.21 -9.05
C GLY A 19 0.45 7.36 -8.28
N ILE A 20 0.08 7.16 -7.01
CA ILE A 20 -0.55 8.19 -6.15
C ILE A 20 0.19 8.40 -4.82
N GLY A 21 1.32 7.71 -4.60
CA GLY A 21 2.14 7.87 -3.40
C GLY A 21 1.41 7.53 -2.11
N ILE A 22 0.68 6.40 -2.08
CA ILE A 22 0.00 5.90 -0.88
C ILE A 22 0.61 4.56 -0.46
N ILE A 23 0.86 4.41 0.83
CA ILE A 23 1.17 3.10 1.44
C ILE A 23 0.03 2.67 2.34
N PHE A 24 -0.17 1.35 2.43
CA PHE A 24 -1.13 0.72 3.34
C PHE A 24 -0.37 0.04 4.46
N VAL A 25 -0.74 0.37 5.69
CA VAL A 25 -0.10 -0.13 6.90
C VAL A 25 -1.13 -0.86 7.74
N GLY A 26 -0.90 -2.15 7.97
CA GLY A 26 -1.66 -2.97 8.89
C GLY A 26 -1.20 -2.76 10.33
N THR A 27 -2.17 -2.64 11.22
CA THR A 27 -2.00 -2.52 12.67
C THR A 27 -3.02 -3.42 13.37
N GLU A 28 -2.93 -3.57 14.69
CA GLU A 28 -3.96 -4.31 15.45
C GLU A 28 -5.36 -3.65 15.40
N PHE A 29 -5.45 -2.38 15.00
CA PHE A 29 -6.70 -1.62 14.92
C PHE A 29 -7.22 -1.46 13.48
N GLY A 30 -6.63 -2.21 12.56
CA GLY A 30 -7.00 -2.16 11.16
C GLY A 30 -5.92 -1.67 10.21
N VAL A 31 -6.33 -1.37 8.98
CA VAL A 31 -5.47 -0.90 7.90
C VAL A 31 -5.63 0.60 7.72
N PHE A 32 -4.49 1.29 7.73
CA PHE A 32 -4.42 2.71 7.48
C PHE A 32 -3.79 2.96 6.12
N SER A 33 -4.41 3.84 5.34
CA SER A 33 -3.75 4.47 4.20
C SER A 33 -2.94 5.67 4.67
N ILE A 34 -1.71 5.81 4.18
CA ILE A 34 -0.84 6.95 4.47
C ILE A 34 -0.46 7.60 3.15
N ASN A 35 -0.88 8.86 2.96
CA ASN A 35 -0.46 9.67 1.84
C ASN A 35 0.94 10.24 2.11
N LEU A 36 1.92 9.89 1.28
CA LEU A 36 3.32 10.26 1.53
C LEU A 36 3.58 11.76 1.39
N LYS A 37 2.79 12.47 0.57
CA LYS A 37 2.93 13.92 0.36
C LYS A 37 2.34 14.73 1.52
N SER A 38 1.11 14.41 1.92
CA SER A 38 0.42 15.13 2.99
C SER A 38 0.73 14.58 4.39
N GLN A 39 1.35 13.41 4.47
CA GLN A 39 1.60 12.65 5.70
C GLN A 39 0.33 12.32 6.51
N GLN A 40 -0.84 12.48 5.90
CA GLN A 40 -2.12 12.15 6.52
C GLN A 40 -2.33 10.64 6.51
N ALA A 41 -2.85 10.13 7.63
CA ALA A 41 -3.23 8.74 7.80
C ALA A 41 -4.74 8.63 7.95
N THR A 42 -5.36 7.73 7.20
CA THR A 42 -6.81 7.50 7.21
C THR A 42 -7.06 6.02 7.42
N ASN A 43 -7.89 5.67 8.42
CA ASN A 43 -8.36 4.30 8.59
C ASN A 43 -9.26 3.93 7.41
N VAL A 44 -8.90 2.87 6.68
CA VAL A 44 -9.66 2.38 5.51
C VAL A 44 -10.31 1.03 5.77
N TYR A 45 -9.97 0.37 6.88
CA TYR A 45 -10.51 -0.92 7.27
C TYR A 45 -10.25 -1.16 8.75
N GLU A 46 -11.27 -1.52 9.53
CA GLU A 46 -11.17 -1.58 10.99
C GLU A 46 -10.60 -2.91 11.53
N ASP A 47 -10.56 -3.96 10.72
CA ASP A 47 -10.10 -5.28 11.15
C ASP A 47 -8.63 -5.52 10.76
N ASN A 48 -7.90 -6.28 11.57
CA ASN A 48 -6.46 -6.51 11.40
C ASN A 48 -6.14 -7.56 10.32
N HIS A 49 -7.15 -8.28 9.84
CA HIS A 49 -7.02 -9.34 8.84
C HIS A 49 -7.45 -8.84 7.45
N CYS A 50 -6.54 -8.22 6.71
CA CYS A 50 -6.84 -7.79 5.35
C CYS A 50 -5.71 -8.13 4.38
N ASN A 51 -6.03 -8.87 3.32
CA ASN A 51 -5.20 -8.90 2.13
C ASN A 51 -5.53 -7.66 1.30
N VAL A 52 -4.58 -6.73 1.17
CA VAL A 52 -4.74 -5.56 0.31
C VAL A 52 -4.46 -5.99 -1.13
N LEU A 53 -5.50 -6.13 -1.93
CA LEU A 53 -5.36 -6.41 -3.36
C LEU A 53 -5.39 -5.10 -4.18
N PRO A 54 -4.33 -4.80 -4.93
CA PRO A 54 -4.37 -3.69 -5.87
C PRO A 54 -5.33 -4.03 -7.02
N TYR A 55 -6.37 -3.22 -7.20
CA TYR A 55 -7.33 -3.35 -8.32
C TYR A 55 -6.85 -2.65 -9.61
N MET A 56 -5.61 -2.19 -9.67
CA MET A 56 -5.06 -1.55 -10.85
C MET A 56 -4.14 -2.53 -11.59
N SER A 57 -4.32 -2.65 -12.91
CA SER A 57 -3.39 -3.37 -13.77
C SER A 57 -2.00 -2.76 -13.60
N PHE A 58 -1.07 -3.49 -12.98
CA PHE A 58 0.34 -3.09 -12.99
C PHE A 58 0.77 -3.03 -14.45
N TYR A 59 1.06 -1.83 -14.94
CA TYR A 59 1.83 -1.69 -16.17
C TYR A 59 3.23 -2.20 -15.84
N THR A 60 3.42 -3.50 -16.04
CA THR A 60 4.76 -4.05 -16.17
C THR A 60 5.14 -3.69 -17.60
N PRO A 61 6.00 -2.67 -17.85
CA PRO A 61 6.45 -2.41 -19.20
C PRO A 61 7.04 -3.74 -19.65
N GLY A 62 6.38 -4.38 -20.62
CA GLY A 62 6.83 -5.68 -21.10
C GLY A 62 8.30 -5.57 -21.38
N MET A 63 9.10 -6.57 -20.97
CA MET A 63 10.46 -6.70 -21.49
C MET A 63 10.35 -6.39 -22.97
N ALA A 64 10.87 -5.24 -23.38
CA ALA A 64 10.97 -4.91 -24.77
C ALA A 64 12.02 -5.90 -25.26
N LEU A 65 11.57 -7.11 -25.61
CA LEU A 65 12.38 -8.12 -26.26
C LEU A 65 12.59 -7.59 -27.67
N LEU A 66 13.47 -6.62 -27.73
CA LEU A 66 14.24 -6.18 -28.89
C LEU A 66 14.94 -7.45 -29.38
N GLY A 67 14.29 -8.23 -30.24
CA GLY A 67 14.93 -9.46 -30.68
C GLY A 67 14.17 -10.48 -31.51
N LEU A 68 13.01 -10.20 -32.11
CA LEU A 68 12.49 -11.11 -33.15
C LEU A 68 12.02 -10.37 -34.40
N THR A 69 12.94 -9.61 -34.98
CA THR A 69 12.99 -9.44 -36.44
C THR A 69 14.08 -10.37 -36.99
N ARG A 70 13.69 -11.58 -37.39
CA ARG A 70 14.28 -12.32 -38.51
C ARG A 70 13.42 -13.53 -38.85
#